data_AF-A0A848Y9B8-F1
#
_entry.id   AF-A0A848Y9B8-F1
#
_cell.length_a   1.000
_cell.length_b   1.000
_cell.length_c   1.000
_cell.angle_alpha   90.00
_cell.angle_beta   90.00
_cell.angle_gamma   90.00
#
_symmetry.space_group_name_H-M   'P 1'
#
loop_
_entity.id
_entity.type
_entity.pdbx_description
1 polymer ?
#
loop_
_entity_poly.entity_id
_entity_poly.type
_entity_poly.pdbx_seq_one_letter_code
_entity_poly.pdbx_strand_id
1 'polypeptide(L)'
;MMKKLSLTLIMCGLVAFAATLAEANPDRWAREGWKTDFAQKSIDLKDILSGGIGRDVIPPIDKPKFKTIDEITHVKDTEPVVGVEINGDARAYPLQMMT
;
A
#
# COMPACT_ATOMS: atom_id res chain seq x y z
N MET A 1 -33.86 -33.08 -6.99
CA MET A 1 -33.39 -32.07 -7.95
C MET A 1 -33.35 -30.64 -7.39
N MET A 2 -34.36 -30.21 -6.62
CA MET A 2 -34.47 -28.81 -6.11
C MET A 2 -33.37 -28.39 -5.11
N LYS A 3 -32.83 -29.29 -4.27
CA LYS A 3 -31.76 -28.97 -3.31
C LYS A 3 -30.43 -28.58 -3.98
N LYS A 4 -30.13 -29.16 -5.15
CA LYS A 4 -28.92 -28.82 -5.92
C LYS A 4 -29.06 -27.44 -6.58
N LEU A 5 -30.25 -27.10 -7.07
CA LEU A 5 -30.55 -25.80 -7.68
C LEU A 5 -30.46 -24.65 -6.65
N SER A 6 -30.97 -24.86 -5.44
CA SER A 6 -30.87 -23.91 -4.33
C SER A 6 -29.42 -23.67 -3.89
N LEU A 7 -28.60 -24.73 -3.86
CA LEU A 7 -27.18 -24.64 -3.48
C LEU A 7 -26.36 -23.92 -4.57
N THR A 8 -26.65 -24.16 -5.85
CA THR A 8 -26.01 -23.43 -6.96
C THR A 8 -26.35 -21.94 -6.94
N LEU A 9 -27.60 -21.58 -6.63
CA LEU A 9 -28.00 -20.17 -6.57
C LEU A 9 -27.31 -19.43 -5.41
N ILE A 10 -27.19 -20.09 -4.24
CA ILE A 10 -26.46 -19.56 -3.09
C ILE A 10 -24.96 -19.42 -3.42
N MET A 11 -24.36 -20.42 -4.09
CA MET A 11 -22.97 -20.38 -4.52
C MET A 11 -22.73 -19.24 -5.53
N CYS A 12 -23.60 -19.06 -6.54
CA CYS A 12 -23.52 -17.95 -7.48
C CYS A 12 -23.68 -16.59 -6.79
N GLY A 13 -24.57 -16.49 -5.78
CA GLY A 13 -24.72 -15.28 -4.97
C GLY A 13 -23.47 -14.96 -4.13
N LEU A 14 -22.83 -15.97 -3.56
CA LEU A 14 -21.59 -15.83 -2.78
C LEU A 14 -20.39 -15.39 -3.65
N VAL A 15 -20.28 -15.95 -4.86
CA VAL A 15 -19.27 -15.55 -5.84
C VAL A 15 -19.52 -14.13 -6.34
N ALA A 16 -20.76 -13.74 -6.60
CA ALA A 16 -21.12 -12.38 -7.00
C ALA A 16 -20.84 -11.35 -5.89
N PHE A 17 -21.05 -11.72 -4.61
CA PHE A 17 -20.74 -10.84 -3.48
C PHE A 17 -19.22 -10.62 -3.33
N ALA A 18 -18.41 -11.68 -3.48
CA ALA A 18 -16.95 -11.56 -3.42
C ALA A 18 -16.36 -10.67 -4.52
N ALA A 19 -16.95 -10.65 -5.73
CA ALA A 19 -16.50 -9.80 -6.83
C ALA A 19 -16.58 -8.29 -6.50
N THR A 20 -17.54 -7.87 -5.68
CA THR A 20 -17.69 -6.46 -5.28
C THR A 20 -16.55 -5.94 -4.38
N LEU A 21 -15.81 -6.84 -3.72
CA LEU A 21 -14.69 -6.45 -2.84
C LEU A 21 -13.41 -6.10 -3.61
N ALA A 22 -13.28 -6.59 -4.85
CA ALA A 22 -12.10 -6.42 -5.69
C ALA A 22 -12.19 -5.20 -6.63
N GLU A 23 -13.38 -4.63 -6.81
CA GLU A 23 -13.61 -3.50 -7.71
C GLU A 23 -12.99 -2.21 -7.15
N ALA A 24 -12.33 -1.44 -8.03
CA ALA A 24 -11.82 -0.13 -7.70
C ALA A 24 -12.97 0.85 -7.44
N ASN A 25 -13.04 1.37 -6.21
CA ASN A 25 -14.10 2.29 -5.81
C ASN A 25 -13.51 3.50 -5.06
N PRO A 26 -13.54 4.70 -5.67
CA PRO A 26 -13.04 5.93 -5.05
C PRO A 26 -13.70 6.27 -3.72
N ASP A 27 -15.00 5.98 -3.56
CA ASP A 27 -15.71 6.25 -2.31
C ASP A 27 -15.17 5.39 -1.16
N ARG A 28 -14.72 4.17 -1.47
CA ARG A 28 -14.06 3.30 -0.48
C ARG A 28 -12.72 3.89 -0.08
N TRP A 29 -11.89 4.31 -1.04
CA TRP A 29 -10.59 4.93 -0.73
C TRP A 29 -10.76 6.23 0.06
N ALA A 30 -11.76 7.06 -0.25
CA ALA A 30 -12.09 8.23 0.56
C ALA A 30 -12.40 7.86 2.02
N ARG A 31 -13.16 6.79 2.26
CA ARG A 31 -13.42 6.27 3.62
C ARG A 31 -12.20 5.65 4.30
N GLU A 32 -11.25 5.12 3.53
CA GLU A 32 -9.93 4.69 4.02
C GLU A 32 -8.99 5.89 4.34
N GLY A 33 -9.46 7.12 4.13
CA GLY A 33 -8.77 8.35 4.54
C GLY A 33 -7.90 8.99 3.46
N TRP A 34 -7.91 8.48 2.22
CA TRP A 34 -7.24 9.12 1.07
C TRP A 34 -7.77 10.55 0.85
N LYS A 35 -6.84 11.51 0.69
CA LYS A 35 -7.15 12.94 0.50
C LYS A 35 -6.58 13.41 -0.85
N THR A 36 -7.36 13.23 -1.92
CA THR A 36 -6.98 13.62 -3.28
C THR A 36 -8.23 13.89 -4.13
N ASP A 37 -8.06 14.43 -5.34
CA ASP A 37 -9.11 14.58 -6.35
C ASP A 37 -9.13 13.36 -7.29
N PHE A 38 -10.09 12.44 -7.10
CA PHE A 38 -10.25 11.25 -7.95
C PHE A 38 -10.76 11.56 -9.38
N ALA A 39 -11.10 12.82 -9.68
CA ALA A 39 -11.32 13.27 -11.05
C ALA A 39 -9.99 13.45 -11.81
N GLN A 40 -8.89 13.79 -11.12
CA GLN A 40 -7.54 13.88 -11.70
C GLN A 40 -6.96 12.48 -11.91
N LYS A 41 -7.22 11.89 -13.08
CA LYS A 41 -6.74 10.55 -13.46
C LYS A 41 -6.33 10.50 -14.92
N SER A 42 -5.26 9.77 -15.21
CA SER A 42 -4.78 9.50 -16.58
C SER A 42 -5.26 8.14 -17.12
N ILE A 43 -5.82 7.29 -16.26
CA ILE A 43 -6.35 5.96 -16.58
C ILE A 43 -7.75 5.79 -15.99
N ASP A 44 -8.50 4.78 -16.44
CA ASP A 44 -9.75 4.41 -15.78
C ASP A 44 -9.45 3.74 -14.44
N LEU A 45 -10.14 4.16 -13.37
CA LEU A 45 -9.89 3.63 -12.03
C LEU A 45 -10.28 2.16 -11.91
N LYS A 46 -11.24 1.69 -12.71
CA LYS A 46 -11.65 0.28 -12.73
C LYS A 46 -10.53 -0.69 -13.11
N ASP A 47 -9.48 -0.20 -13.76
CA ASP A 47 -8.30 -0.99 -14.14
C ASP A 47 -7.34 -1.20 -12.95
N ILE A 48 -7.55 -0.50 -11.82
CA ILE A 48 -6.74 -0.62 -10.61
C ILE A 48 -7.24 -1.80 -9.77
N LEU A 49 -6.39 -2.82 -9.62
CA LEU A 49 -6.70 -3.96 -8.77
C LEU A 49 -6.28 -3.69 -7.31
N SER A 50 -7.19 -3.95 -6.37
CA SER A 50 -6.90 -3.85 -4.93
C SER A 50 -6.05 -5.02 -4.45
N GLY A 51 -4.92 -4.74 -3.78
CA GLY A 51 -4.10 -5.74 -3.09
C GLY A 51 -4.71 -6.30 -1.80
N GLY A 52 -5.88 -5.82 -1.39
CA GLY A 52 -6.68 -6.35 -0.29
C GLY A 52 -6.38 -5.77 1.09
N ILE A 53 -5.21 -5.15 1.29
CA ILE A 53 -4.90 -4.41 2.51
C ILE A 53 -5.29 -2.94 2.36
N GLY A 54 -5.85 -2.36 3.42
CA GLY A 54 -6.22 -0.96 3.46
C GLY A 54 -4.99 -0.05 3.49
N ARG A 55 -5.23 1.25 3.38
CA ARG A 55 -4.21 2.28 3.54
C ARG A 55 -3.54 2.22 4.94
N ASP A 56 -2.25 2.55 5.00
CA ASP A 56 -1.45 2.75 6.22
C ASP A 56 -1.38 1.54 7.18
N VAL A 57 -1.57 0.30 6.68
CA VAL A 57 -1.35 -0.95 7.44
C VAL A 57 0.12 -1.10 7.85
N ILE A 58 1.04 -0.52 7.09
CA ILE A 58 2.40 -0.19 7.55
C ILE A 58 2.39 1.32 7.78
N PRO A 59 2.42 1.78 9.03
CA PRO A 59 2.35 3.20 9.33
C PRO A 59 3.52 3.97 8.70
N PRO A 60 3.27 5.15 8.13
CA PRO A 60 4.35 6.00 7.65
C PRO A 60 5.24 6.47 8.81
N ILE A 61 6.52 6.71 8.52
CA ILE A 61 7.48 7.27 9.47
C ILE A 61 7.58 8.78 9.21
N ASP A 62 6.64 9.54 9.77
CA ASP A 62 6.59 11.01 9.56
C ASP A 62 7.64 11.77 10.38
N LYS A 63 8.04 11.20 11.53
CA LYS A 63 9.03 11.79 12.46
C LYS A 63 10.17 10.81 12.73
N PRO A 64 11.00 10.52 11.72
CA PRO A 64 12.10 9.59 11.89
C PRO A 64 13.10 10.15 12.91
N LYS A 65 13.61 9.26 13.77
CA LYS A 65 14.70 9.57 14.70
C LYS A 65 15.99 9.08 14.09
N PHE A 66 16.89 10.00 13.79
CA PHE A 66 18.19 9.70 13.21
C PHE A 66 19.22 9.51 14.30
N LYS A 67 20.24 8.73 13.98
CA LYS A 67 21.46 8.57 14.76
C LYS A 67 22.62 9.10 13.94
N THR A 68 23.62 9.64 14.61
CA THR A 68 24.90 10.00 14.01
C THR A 68 25.68 8.74 13.63
N ILE A 69 26.65 8.87 12.73
CA ILE A 69 27.47 7.74 12.28
C ILE A 69 28.18 7.06 13.46
N ASP A 70 28.70 7.85 14.42
CA ASP A 70 29.42 7.35 15.59
C ASP A 70 28.54 6.49 16.54
N GLU A 71 27.21 6.62 16.46
CA GLU A 71 26.26 5.83 17.27
C GLU A 71 25.88 4.49 16.61
N ILE A 72 26.34 4.23 15.39
CA ILE A 72 25.99 3.04 14.61
C ILE A 72 27.11 2.01 14.68
N THR A 73 26.86 0.88 15.34
CA THR A 73 27.86 -0.19 15.53
C THR A 73 27.65 -1.42 14.64
N HIS A 74 26.51 -1.51 13.95
CA HIS A 74 26.09 -2.69 13.19
C HIS A 74 26.18 -2.50 11.67
N VAL A 75 26.59 -1.31 11.22
CA VAL A 75 26.79 -0.97 9.81
C VAL A 75 28.29 -0.91 9.55
N LYS A 76 28.75 -1.57 8.49
CA LYS A 76 30.16 -1.53 8.08
C LYS A 76 30.44 -0.24 7.31
N ASP A 77 31.67 0.23 7.33
CA ASP A 77 32.10 1.42 6.57
C ASP A 77 31.91 1.28 5.05
N THR A 78 31.84 0.04 4.56
CA THR A 78 31.62 -0.29 3.15
C THR A 78 30.15 -0.62 2.81
N GLU A 79 29.22 -0.36 3.72
CA GLU A 79 27.80 -0.61 3.47
C GLU A 79 27.30 0.27 2.32
N PRO A 80 26.66 -0.30 1.28
CA PRO A 80 26.05 0.49 0.23
C PRO A 80 24.85 1.27 0.79
N VAL A 81 24.73 2.53 0.37
CA VAL A 81 23.66 3.42 0.82
C VAL A 81 22.91 4.00 -0.37
N VAL A 82 21.62 4.29 -0.17
CA VAL A 82 20.86 5.19 -1.03
C VAL A 82 21.01 6.60 -0.50
N GLY A 83 21.62 7.48 -1.30
CA GLY A 83 21.75 8.90 -1.02
C GLY A 83 20.51 9.68 -1.45
N VAL A 84 19.98 10.51 -0.57
CA VAL A 84 18.84 11.39 -0.86
C VAL A 84 19.20 12.80 -0.42
N GLU A 85 19.06 13.77 -1.32
CA GLU A 85 19.19 15.19 -1.02
C GLU A 85 17.89 15.92 -1.36
N ILE A 86 17.33 16.62 -0.38
CA ILE A 86 16.12 17.42 -0.54
C ILE A 86 16.39 18.79 0.06
N ASN A 87 16.31 19.84 -0.75
CA ASN A 87 16.55 21.23 -0.32
C ASN A 87 17.89 21.44 0.41
N GLY A 88 18.95 20.72 0.00
CA GLY A 88 20.28 20.79 0.62
C GLY A 88 20.48 19.95 1.88
N ASP A 89 19.45 19.25 2.36
CA ASP A 89 19.57 18.24 3.41
C ASP A 89 19.89 16.88 2.79
N ALA A 90 21.16 16.47 2.89
CA ALA A 90 21.69 15.23 2.34
C ALA A 90 21.75 14.12 3.40
N ARG A 91 21.19 12.95 3.07
CA ARG A 91 21.08 11.79 3.96
C ARG A 91 21.46 10.50 3.24
N ALA A 92 21.98 9.54 4.00
CA ALA A 92 22.35 8.21 3.51
C ALA A 92 21.57 7.12 4.27
N TYR A 93 20.87 6.26 3.53
CA TYR A 93 20.10 5.15 4.09
C TYR A 93 20.74 3.81 3.69
N PRO A 94 21.17 2.97 4.64
CA PRO A 94 21.73 1.64 4.35
C PRO A 94 20.78 0.79 3.50
N LEU A 95 21.33 0.11 2.48
CA LEU A 95 20.53 -0.71 1.58
C LEU A 95 19.82 -1.85 2.31
N GLN A 96 20.46 -2.43 3.34
CA GLN A 96 19.87 -3.47 4.19
C GLN A 96 18.56 -3.07 4.90
N MET A 97 18.24 -1.76 4.99
CA MET A 97 16.96 -1.29 5.56
C MET A 97 15.83 -1.21 4.52
N MET A 98 16.15 -1.40 3.23
CA MET A 98 15.23 -1.21 2.11
C MET A 98 14.89 -2.51 1.35
N THR A 99 15.50 -3.64 1.73
CA THR A 99 15.38 -4.97 1.08
C THR A 99 15.07 -6.03 2.11
#